data_AF-A0A258DWQ2-F1
#
_entry.id   AF-A0A258DWQ2-F1
#
_cell.length_a   1.000
_cell.length_b   1.000
_cell.length_c   1.000
_cell.angle_alpha   90.00
_cell.angle_beta   90.00
_cell.angle_gamma   90.00
#
_symmetry.space_group_name_H-M   'P 1'
#
loop_
_entity.id
_entity.type
_entity.pdbx_description
1 polymer ?
#
loop_
_entity_poly.entity_id
_entity_poly.type
_entity_poly.pdbx_seq_one_letter_code
_entity_poly.pdbx_strand_id
1 'polypeptide(L)'
;MAAWAVIGRIIPVAFGPLFALTGAVGPILGQNLGGRRYDRLRETVKASLTLTVVYVSVVWAVLALSRNAISSVFGLTAEGQAIVAFFCLFAAGSFIFLGALFVANAAFNNLGAPLLSTAFNWGRATLGTIPLVWLGSHLAGAQGVILGQALGAIAFGVAAMVAAFRLVRKIAASAGDRNPVPEPYPANPELPALSSPHDATAIEP
;
A
#
# COMPACT_ATOMS: atom_id res chain seq x y z
N MET A 1 9.43 30.61 -5.74
CA MET A 1 8.29 29.99 -6.45
C MET A 1 8.69 29.11 -7.64
N ALA A 2 9.67 29.50 -8.47
CA ALA A 2 10.12 28.71 -9.63
C ALA A 2 10.57 27.27 -9.28
N ALA A 3 11.35 27.08 -8.20
CA ALA A 3 11.81 25.76 -7.76
C ALA A 3 10.67 24.80 -7.40
N TRP A 4 9.64 25.28 -6.70
CA TRP A 4 8.46 24.47 -6.37
C TRP A 4 7.68 24.04 -7.62
N ALA A 5 7.58 24.93 -8.62
CA ALA A 5 6.95 24.60 -9.89
C ALA A 5 7.75 23.54 -10.68
N VAL A 6 9.08 23.53 -10.57
CA VAL A 6 9.92 22.46 -11.15
C VAL A 6 9.70 21.14 -10.42
N ILE A 7 9.76 21.14 -9.09
CA ILE A 7 9.48 19.95 -8.25
C ILE A 7 8.10 19.38 -8.58
N GLY A 8 7.08 20.23 -8.68
CA GLY A 8 5.71 19.83 -9.03
C GLY A 8 5.57 19.15 -10.40
N ARG A 9 6.47 19.43 -11.35
CA ARG A 9 6.52 18.72 -12.65
C ARG A 9 7.31 17.41 -12.58
N ILE A 10 8.35 17.37 -11.76
CA ILE A 10 9.17 16.17 -11.55
C ILE A 10 8.36 15.07 -10.87
N ILE A 11 7.58 15.41 -9.83
CA ILE A 11 6.84 14.43 -9.02
C ILE A 11 5.96 13.48 -9.87
N PRO A 12 5.03 13.96 -10.72
CA PRO A 12 4.18 13.05 -11.49
C PRO A 12 4.95 12.22 -12.52
N VAL A 13 6.03 12.76 -13.10
CA VAL A 13 6.87 12.03 -14.06
C VAL A 13 7.68 10.94 -13.36
N ALA A 14 8.30 11.26 -12.23
CA ALA A 14 9.18 10.35 -11.49
C ALA A 14 8.38 9.29 -10.70
N PHE A 15 7.24 9.68 -10.12
CA PHE A 15 6.46 8.83 -9.22
C PHE A 15 5.11 8.40 -9.80
N GLY A 16 4.83 8.67 -11.08
CA GLY A 16 3.65 8.19 -11.80
C GLY A 16 3.33 6.70 -11.54
N PRO A 17 4.30 5.79 -11.75
CA PRO A 17 4.12 4.36 -11.47
C PRO A 17 3.77 4.02 -10.01
N LEU A 18 4.24 4.82 -9.05
CA LEU A 18 3.89 4.66 -7.63
C LEU A 18 2.38 4.88 -7.42
N PHE A 19 1.80 5.87 -8.10
CA PHE A 19 0.36 6.14 -8.04
C PHE A 19 -0.44 5.02 -8.73
N ALA A 20 0.07 4.48 -9.84
CA ALA A 20 -0.56 3.37 -10.56
C ALA A 20 -0.56 2.05 -9.77
N LEU A 21 0.50 1.76 -9.01
CA LEU A 21 0.64 0.54 -8.21
C LEU A 21 -0.57 0.30 -7.29
N THR A 22 -1.14 1.37 -6.73
CA THR A 22 -2.30 1.27 -5.82
C THR A 22 -3.53 0.65 -6.46
N GLY A 23 -3.75 0.90 -7.76
CA GLY A 23 -4.86 0.36 -8.52
C GLY A 23 -4.75 -1.13 -8.77
N ALA A 24 -3.53 -1.68 -8.84
CA ALA A 24 -3.30 -3.11 -9.06
C ALA A 24 -3.36 -3.92 -7.76
N VAL A 25 -2.86 -3.37 -6.64
CA VAL A 25 -2.79 -4.07 -5.35
C VAL A 25 -4.17 -4.39 -4.78
N GLY A 26 -5.14 -3.46 -4.94
CA GLY A 26 -6.48 -3.62 -4.41
C GLY A 26 -7.22 -4.87 -4.89
N PRO A 27 -7.41 -5.06 -6.21
CA PRO A 27 -8.05 -6.24 -6.77
C PRO A 27 -7.39 -7.56 -6.37
N ILE A 28 -6.05 -7.61 -6.31
CA ILE A 28 -5.31 -8.82 -5.90
C ILE A 28 -5.63 -9.18 -4.44
N LEU A 29 -5.66 -8.18 -3.54
CA LEU A 29 -6.04 -8.39 -2.14
C LEU A 29 -7.50 -8.84 -2.01
N GLY A 30 -8.42 -8.23 -2.76
CA GLY A 30 -9.82 -8.62 -2.78
C GLY A 30 -10.02 -10.06 -3.25
N GLN A 31 -9.34 -10.46 -4.32
CA GLN A 31 -9.38 -11.84 -4.84
C GLN A 31 -8.79 -12.85 -3.84
N ASN A 32 -7.68 -12.51 -3.19
CA ASN A 32 -7.07 -13.37 -2.17
C ASN A 32 -7.99 -13.53 -0.94
N LEU A 33 -8.66 -12.46 -0.52
CA LEU A 33 -9.62 -12.50 0.57
C LEU A 33 -10.86 -13.35 0.19
N GLY A 34 -11.43 -13.13 -1.00
CA GLY A 34 -12.59 -13.89 -1.50
C GLY A 34 -12.29 -15.39 -1.68
N GLY A 35 -11.07 -15.73 -2.09
CA GLY A 35 -10.60 -17.11 -2.20
C GLY A 35 -10.10 -17.74 -0.88
N ARG A 36 -10.24 -17.06 0.27
CA ARG A 36 -9.74 -17.51 1.59
C ARG A 36 -8.24 -17.83 1.64
N ARG A 37 -7.44 -17.17 0.80
CA ARG A 37 -5.97 -17.34 0.72
C ARG A 37 -5.26 -16.31 1.61
N TYR A 38 -5.39 -16.46 2.92
CA TYR A 38 -4.95 -15.46 3.92
C TYR A 38 -3.43 -15.31 4.01
N ASP A 39 -2.70 -16.41 3.81
CA ASP A 39 -1.26 -16.47 3.57
C ASP A 39 -0.84 -15.51 2.44
N ARG A 40 -1.57 -15.54 1.32
CA ARG A 40 -1.30 -14.69 0.17
C ARG A 40 -1.61 -13.21 0.40
N LEU A 41 -2.48 -12.85 1.35
CA LEU A 41 -2.71 -11.45 1.70
C LEU A 41 -1.43 -10.78 2.22
N ARG A 42 -0.71 -11.48 3.13
CA ARG A 42 0.54 -10.97 3.68
C ARG A 42 1.62 -10.89 2.62
N GLU A 43 1.69 -11.88 1.74
CA GLU A 43 2.62 -11.88 0.60
C GLU A 43 2.35 -10.72 -0.34
N THR A 44 1.09 -10.46 -0.70
CA THR A 44 0.74 -9.32 -1.57
C THR A 44 1.16 -7.99 -0.95
N VAL A 45 0.91 -7.76 0.34
CA VAL A 45 1.35 -6.52 1.02
C VAL A 45 2.88 -6.42 1.04
N LYS A 46 3.60 -7.50 1.38
CA LYS A 46 5.08 -7.51 1.38
C LYS A 46 5.67 -7.28 -0.01
N ALA A 47 5.13 -7.93 -1.03
CA ALA A 47 5.59 -7.80 -2.41
C ALA A 47 5.37 -6.36 -2.91
N SER A 48 4.19 -5.78 -2.63
CA SER A 48 3.86 -4.40 -2.99
C SER A 48 4.78 -3.39 -2.29
N LEU A 49 5.08 -3.61 -1.01
CA LEU A 49 6.04 -2.79 -0.27
C LEU A 49 7.46 -2.93 -0.82
N THR A 50 7.89 -4.15 -1.15
CA THR A 50 9.22 -4.41 -1.73
C THR A 50 9.37 -3.71 -3.07
N LEU A 51 8.37 -3.85 -3.95
CA LEU A 51 8.36 -3.17 -5.25
C LEU A 51 8.38 -1.65 -5.08
N THR A 52 7.59 -1.11 -4.15
CA THR A 52 7.60 0.32 -3.78
C THR A 52 8.99 0.78 -3.38
N VAL A 53 9.63 0.09 -2.44
CA VAL A 53 10.97 0.45 -1.94
C VAL A 53 11.99 0.42 -3.06
N VAL A 54 12.06 -0.68 -3.81
CA VAL A 54 13.03 -0.84 -4.91
C VAL A 54 12.84 0.24 -5.97
N TYR A 55 11.60 0.44 -6.45
CA TYR A 55 11.30 1.43 -7.48
C TYR A 55 11.65 2.84 -7.02
N VAL A 56 11.17 3.25 -5.84
CA VAL A 56 11.41 4.61 -5.34
C VAL A 56 12.88 4.83 -5.04
N SER A 57 13.62 3.85 -4.52
CA SER A 57 15.07 3.96 -4.30
C SER A 57 15.84 4.17 -5.62
N VAL A 58 15.47 3.46 -6.70
CA VAL A 58 16.07 3.66 -8.02
C VAL A 58 15.78 5.07 -8.54
N VAL A 59 14.51 5.50 -8.50
CA VAL A 59 14.11 6.84 -8.93
C VAL A 59 14.81 7.93 -8.11
N TRP A 60 14.87 7.76 -6.80
CA TRP A 60 15.55 8.68 -5.89
C TRP A 60 17.04 8.79 -6.21
N ALA A 61 17.73 7.66 -6.46
CA ALA A 61 19.13 7.67 -6.88
C ALA A 61 19.32 8.44 -8.20
N VAL A 62 18.47 8.20 -9.19
CA VAL A 62 18.49 8.92 -10.47
C VAL A 62 18.29 10.42 -10.26
N LEU A 63 17.32 10.83 -9.44
CA LEU A 63 17.08 12.23 -9.12
C LEU A 63 18.27 12.87 -8.39
N ALA A 64 18.85 12.17 -7.42
CA ALA A 64 20.01 12.63 -6.66
C ALA A 64 21.22 12.89 -7.57
N LEU A 65 21.49 11.98 -8.51
CA LEU A 65 22.56 12.12 -9.51
C LEU A 65 22.25 13.23 -10.54
N SER A 66 20.98 13.36 -10.94
CA SER A 66 20.55 14.31 -11.97
C SER A 66 20.29 15.73 -11.46
N ARG A 67 20.37 15.98 -10.14
CA ARG A 67 19.98 17.25 -9.51
C ARG A 67 20.59 18.50 -10.18
N ASN A 68 21.87 18.44 -10.56
CA ASN A 68 22.58 19.56 -11.18
C ASN A 68 22.08 19.80 -12.61
N ALA A 69 21.85 18.73 -13.37
CA ALA A 69 21.32 18.79 -14.73
C ALA A 69 19.86 19.31 -14.73
N ILE A 70 19.04 18.88 -13.77
CA ILE A 70 17.69 19.40 -13.57
C ILE A 70 17.77 20.92 -13.32
N SER A 71 18.61 21.34 -12.38
CA SER A 71 18.81 22.75 -12.07
C SER A 71 19.28 23.59 -13.26
N SER A 72 20.17 23.07 -14.10
CA SER A 72 20.67 23.78 -15.28
C SER A 72 19.64 23.88 -16.41
N VAL A 73 18.90 22.80 -16.70
CA VAL A 73 17.87 22.77 -17.75
C VAL A 73 16.75 23.78 -17.46
N PHE A 74 16.39 23.93 -16.19
CA PHE A 74 15.34 24.87 -15.78
C PHE A 74 15.86 26.29 -15.47
N GLY A 75 17.16 26.57 -15.67
CA GLY A 75 17.74 27.91 -15.48
C GLY A 75 17.50 28.48 -14.08
N LEU A 76 17.60 27.65 -13.04
CA LEU A 76 17.26 28.07 -11.67
C LEU A 76 18.30 29.01 -11.07
N THR A 77 17.84 30.00 -10.31
CA THR A 77 18.69 30.83 -9.44
C THR A 77 19.37 29.98 -8.36
N ALA A 78 20.46 30.46 -7.76
CA ALA A 78 21.20 29.72 -6.73
C ALA A 78 20.31 29.22 -5.58
N GLU A 79 19.36 30.04 -5.12
CA GLU A 79 18.37 29.65 -4.12
C GLU A 79 17.45 28.52 -4.63
N GLY A 80 16.97 28.61 -5.87
CA GLY A 80 16.15 27.57 -6.47
C GLY A 80 16.91 26.25 -6.67
N GLN A 81 18.19 26.31 -6.99
CA GLN A 81 19.07 25.13 -7.09
C GLN A 81 19.22 24.43 -5.74
N ALA A 82 19.41 25.19 -4.65
CA ALA A 82 19.49 24.63 -3.29
C ALA A 82 18.19 23.92 -2.87
N ILE A 83 17.03 24.45 -3.25
CA ILE A 83 15.72 23.84 -2.97
C ILE A 83 15.54 22.54 -3.77
N VAL A 84 15.85 22.55 -5.08
CA VAL A 84 15.76 21.34 -5.91
C VAL A 84 16.76 20.27 -5.48
N ALA A 85 17.99 20.67 -5.15
CA ALA A 85 18.98 19.75 -4.63
C ALA A 85 18.52 19.10 -3.31
N PHE A 86 17.94 19.89 -2.40
CA PHE A 86 17.39 19.37 -1.15
C PHE A 86 16.26 18.36 -1.40
N PHE A 87 15.36 18.65 -2.34
CA PHE A 87 14.32 17.70 -2.75
C PHE A 87 14.93 16.41 -3.30
N CYS A 88 15.83 16.50 -4.28
CA CYS A 88 16.42 15.35 -4.94
C CYS A 88 17.27 14.49 -4.00
N LEU A 89 17.98 15.11 -3.05
CA LEU A 89 18.86 14.40 -2.13
C LEU A 89 18.11 13.81 -0.93
N PHE A 90 17.10 14.50 -0.42
CA PHE A 90 16.44 14.10 0.83
C PHE A 90 14.96 13.80 0.64
N ALA A 91 14.17 14.79 0.19
CA ALA A 91 12.72 14.67 0.22
C ALA A 91 12.17 13.58 -0.71
N ALA A 92 12.81 13.37 -1.86
CA ALA A 92 12.45 12.30 -2.80
C ALA A 92 12.52 10.91 -2.14
N GLY A 93 13.45 10.67 -1.22
CA GLY A 93 13.54 9.41 -0.48
C GLY A 93 12.31 9.15 0.42
N SER A 94 11.64 10.20 0.91
CA SER A 94 10.44 10.06 1.73
C SER A 94 9.25 9.47 0.97
N PHE A 95 9.28 9.46 -0.37
CA PHE A 95 8.23 8.84 -1.19
C PHE A 95 8.15 7.33 -1.01
N ILE A 96 9.18 6.68 -0.44
CA ILE A 96 9.10 5.27 -0.04
C ILE A 96 7.94 5.08 0.95
N PHE A 97 7.84 6.00 1.91
CA PHE A 97 6.83 5.96 2.96
C PHE A 97 5.46 6.44 2.48
N LEU A 98 5.44 7.39 1.55
CA LEU A 98 4.21 7.76 0.86
C LEU A 98 3.67 6.56 0.04
N GLY A 99 4.53 5.83 -0.65
CA GLY A 99 4.18 4.58 -1.32
C GLY A 99 3.71 3.49 -0.33
N ALA A 100 4.36 3.38 0.82
CA ALA A 100 3.91 2.46 1.88
C ALA A 100 2.50 2.82 2.39
N LEU A 101 2.20 4.11 2.58
CA LEU A 101 0.86 4.59 2.93
C LEU A 101 -0.17 4.22 1.84
N PHE A 102 0.21 4.35 0.59
CA PHE A 102 -0.62 3.97 -0.56
C PHE A 102 -0.92 2.47 -0.63
N VAL A 103 0.08 1.61 -0.39
CA VAL A 103 -0.12 0.17 -0.25
C VAL A 103 -1.04 -0.15 0.94
N ALA A 104 -0.86 0.53 2.07
CA ALA A 104 -1.72 0.37 3.24
C ALA A 104 -3.16 0.79 2.95
N ASN A 105 -3.39 1.91 2.26
CA ASN A 105 -4.71 2.36 1.84
C ASN A 105 -5.40 1.35 0.92
N ALA A 106 -4.65 0.76 -0.03
CA ALA A 106 -5.18 -0.31 -0.86
C ALA A 106 -5.62 -1.51 -0.01
N ALA A 107 -4.81 -1.91 0.99
CA ALA A 107 -5.19 -2.98 1.91
C ALA A 107 -6.43 -2.63 2.74
N PHE A 108 -6.48 -1.47 3.36
CA PHE A 108 -7.63 -1.02 4.16
C PHE A 108 -8.92 -0.98 3.35
N ASN A 109 -8.88 -0.43 2.14
CA ASN A 109 -10.05 -0.30 1.28
C ASN A 109 -10.58 -1.66 0.78
N ASN A 110 -9.70 -2.64 0.57
CA ASN A 110 -10.07 -3.94 0.01
C ASN A 110 -10.31 -5.03 1.06
N LEU A 111 -9.88 -4.80 2.30
CA LEU A 111 -10.02 -5.76 3.41
C LEU A 111 -11.07 -5.34 4.45
N GLY A 112 -11.98 -4.43 4.08
CA GLY A 112 -13.11 -4.05 4.92
C GLY A 112 -12.79 -3.06 6.06
N ALA A 113 -11.69 -2.31 5.96
CA ALA A 113 -11.33 -1.28 6.94
C ALA A 113 -11.12 0.12 6.31
N PRO A 114 -11.99 0.61 5.40
CA PRO A 114 -11.77 1.86 4.65
C PRO A 114 -11.64 3.11 5.55
N LEU A 115 -12.26 3.10 6.74
CA LEU A 115 -12.11 4.20 7.71
C LEU A 115 -10.66 4.37 8.19
N LEU A 116 -9.85 3.31 8.19
CA LEU A 116 -8.42 3.44 8.46
C LEU A 116 -7.71 4.25 7.37
N SER A 117 -8.05 4.05 6.08
CA SER A 117 -7.52 4.87 4.99
C SER A 117 -7.84 6.34 5.21
N THR A 118 -9.09 6.66 5.54
CA THR A 118 -9.50 8.04 5.80
C THR A 118 -8.74 8.61 7.00
N ALA A 119 -8.67 7.87 8.10
CA ALA A 119 -7.97 8.32 9.32
C ALA A 119 -6.47 8.57 9.09
N PHE A 120 -5.77 7.67 8.39
CA PHE A 120 -4.34 7.85 8.11
C PHE A 120 -4.08 8.99 7.12
N ASN A 121 -4.89 9.15 6.07
CA ASN A 121 -4.72 10.24 5.11
C ASN A 121 -5.05 11.60 5.74
N TRP A 122 -6.16 11.68 6.48
CA TRP A 122 -6.55 12.88 7.19
C TRP A 122 -5.50 13.24 8.24
N GLY A 123 -5.11 12.28 9.09
CA GLY A 123 -4.10 12.48 10.12
C GLY A 123 -2.75 12.93 9.54
N ARG A 124 -2.34 12.37 8.40
CA ARG A 124 -1.13 12.82 7.70
C ARG A 124 -1.27 14.25 7.23
N ALA A 125 -2.40 14.60 6.60
CA ALA A 125 -2.63 15.94 6.07
C ALA A 125 -2.73 16.99 7.19
N THR A 126 -3.26 16.63 8.36
CA THR A 126 -3.42 17.53 9.50
C THR A 126 -2.21 17.45 10.43
N LEU A 127 -2.21 16.48 11.36
CA LEU A 127 -1.21 16.31 12.41
C LEU A 127 0.19 16.03 11.84
N GLY A 128 0.28 15.29 10.73
CA GLY A 128 1.54 14.95 10.11
C GLY A 128 2.16 16.10 9.31
N THR A 129 1.36 16.98 8.72
CA THR A 129 1.86 17.98 7.76
C THR A 129 1.79 19.39 8.32
N ILE A 130 0.64 19.86 8.81
CA ILE A 130 0.45 21.26 9.21
C ILE A 130 1.48 21.73 10.26
N PRO A 131 1.63 21.08 11.44
CA PRO A 131 2.53 21.58 12.47
C PRO A 131 4.00 21.46 12.05
N LEU A 132 4.37 20.38 11.35
CA LEU A 132 5.75 20.16 10.90
C LEU A 132 6.15 21.15 9.80
N VAL A 133 5.26 21.43 8.86
CA VAL A 133 5.46 22.43 7.81
C VAL A 133 5.52 23.83 8.40
N TRP A 134 4.60 24.17 9.31
CA TRP A 134 4.59 25.46 9.99
C TRP A 134 5.88 25.69 10.77
N LEU A 135 6.33 24.71 11.57
CA LEU A 135 7.59 24.82 12.29
C LEU A 135 8.78 24.89 11.31
N GLY A 136 8.81 24.01 10.32
CA GLY A 136 9.86 23.97 9.31
C GLY A 136 9.99 25.27 8.51
N SER A 137 8.87 25.92 8.17
CA SER A 137 8.90 27.18 7.42
C SER A 137 9.58 28.32 8.19
N HIS A 138 9.44 28.34 9.51
CA HIS A 138 10.08 29.36 10.36
C HIS A 138 11.58 29.09 10.55
N LEU A 139 12.00 27.81 10.58
CA LEU A 139 13.39 27.43 10.83
C LEU A 139 14.29 27.44 9.58
N ALA A 140 13.76 26.99 8.44
CA ALA A 140 14.55 26.77 7.22
C ALA A 140 13.81 27.17 5.93
N GLY A 141 12.79 28.02 6.04
CA GLY A 141 12.03 28.52 4.89
C GLY A 141 11.46 27.40 4.03
N ALA A 142 11.66 27.48 2.70
CA ALA A 142 11.13 26.52 1.74
C ALA A 142 11.68 25.09 1.93
N GLN A 143 12.95 24.93 2.32
CA GLN A 143 13.52 23.60 2.58
C GLN A 143 12.89 22.98 3.83
N GLY A 144 12.64 23.78 4.86
CA GLY A 144 11.95 23.34 6.07
C GLY A 144 10.51 22.90 5.83
N VAL A 145 9.78 23.58 4.91
CA VAL A 145 8.45 23.13 4.45
C VAL A 145 8.53 21.73 3.81
N ILE A 146 9.48 21.54 2.90
CA ILE A 146 9.68 20.24 2.22
C ILE A 146 10.04 19.15 3.22
N LEU A 147 10.92 19.46 4.18
CA LEU A 147 11.30 18.55 5.25
C LEU A 147 10.10 18.17 6.13
N GLY A 148 9.27 19.14 6.52
CA GLY A 148 8.07 18.90 7.30
C GLY A 148 7.09 17.95 6.60
N GLN A 149 6.86 18.13 5.30
CA GLN A 149 6.05 17.21 4.50
C GLN A 149 6.65 15.80 4.45
N ALA A 150 7.96 15.70 4.25
CA ALA A 150 8.68 14.42 4.21
C ALA A 150 8.57 13.67 5.54
N LEU A 151 8.77 14.35 6.67
CA LEU A 151 8.66 13.77 8.00
C LEU A 151 7.22 13.29 8.30
N GLY A 152 6.22 14.07 7.91
CA GLY A 152 4.82 13.67 8.01
C GLY A 152 4.51 12.41 7.21
N ALA A 153 5.01 12.33 5.97
CA ALA A 153 4.87 11.15 5.12
C ALA A 153 5.59 9.93 5.71
N ILE A 154 6.78 10.10 6.28
CA ILE A 154 7.55 9.03 6.95
C ILE A 154 6.74 8.47 8.13
N ALA A 155 6.35 9.32 9.07
CA ALA A 155 5.66 8.90 10.28
C ALA A 155 4.35 8.16 9.96
N PHE A 156 3.50 8.75 9.10
CA PHE A 156 2.21 8.16 8.75
C PHE A 156 2.34 6.95 7.81
N GLY A 157 3.35 6.93 6.94
CA GLY A 157 3.63 5.77 6.09
C GLY A 157 4.05 4.54 6.89
N VAL A 158 4.94 4.72 7.87
CA VAL A 158 5.33 3.63 8.80
C VAL A 158 4.11 3.16 9.61
N ALA A 159 3.39 4.09 10.23
CA ALA A 159 2.25 3.77 11.08
C ALA A 159 1.14 3.04 10.30
N ALA A 160 0.82 3.50 9.08
CA ALA A 160 -0.16 2.86 8.22
C ALA A 160 0.27 1.47 7.79
N MET A 161 1.55 1.27 7.43
CA MET A 161 2.05 -0.05 7.05
C MET A 161 2.02 -1.04 8.21
N VAL A 162 2.38 -0.60 9.42
CA VAL A 162 2.24 -1.42 10.64
C VAL A 162 0.77 -1.81 10.86
N ALA A 163 -0.16 -0.86 10.71
CA ALA A 163 -1.58 -1.12 10.83
C ALA A 163 -2.10 -2.08 9.75
N ALA A 164 -1.62 -1.99 8.50
CA ALA A 164 -1.97 -2.91 7.43
C ALA A 164 -1.52 -4.35 7.74
N PHE A 165 -0.29 -4.55 8.21
CA PHE A 165 0.17 -5.89 8.63
C PHE A 165 -0.62 -6.43 9.83
N ARG A 166 -0.99 -5.58 10.79
CA ARG A 166 -1.85 -5.97 11.91
C ARG A 166 -3.25 -6.37 11.45
N LEU A 167 -3.83 -5.63 10.50
CA LEU A 167 -5.13 -5.95 9.91
C LEU A 167 -5.10 -7.31 9.21
N VAL A 168 -4.11 -7.54 8.34
CA VAL A 168 -3.96 -8.82 7.64
C VAL A 168 -3.80 -9.99 8.63
N ARG A 169 -2.99 -9.81 9.68
CA ARG A 169 -2.82 -10.82 10.73
C ARG A 169 -4.13 -11.09 11.48
N LYS A 170 -4.89 -10.04 11.82
CA LYS A 170 -6.19 -10.17 12.49
C LYS A 170 -7.17 -10.97 11.63
N ILE A 171 -7.26 -10.66 10.34
CA ILE A 171 -8.13 -11.39 9.39
C ILE A 171 -7.75 -12.87 9.31
N ALA A 172 -6.45 -13.17 9.18
CA ALA A 172 -5.96 -14.54 9.12
C ALA A 172 -6.27 -15.33 10.41
N ALA A 173 -6.08 -14.70 11.57
CA ALA A 173 -6.36 -15.33 12.87
C ALA A 173 -7.87 -15.62 13.06
N SER A 174 -8.74 -14.66 12.74
CA SER A 174 -10.19 -14.84 12.85
C SER A 174 -10.77 -15.86 11.87
N ALA A 175 -10.06 -16.16 10.78
CA ALA A 175 -10.47 -17.19 9.84
C ALA A 175 -10.09 -18.61 10.30
N GLY A 176 -8.94 -18.77 10.99
CA GLY A 176 -8.54 -20.04 11.58
C GLY A 176 -9.51 -20.56 12.64
N ASP A 177 -10.15 -19.64 13.37
CA ASP A 177 -11.15 -19.93 14.41
C ASP A 177 -12.53 -20.33 13.83
N ARG A 178 -12.75 -20.12 12.53
CA ARG A 178 -14.01 -20.38 11.81
C ARG A 178 -13.98 -21.60 10.90
N ASN A 179 -12.89 -22.37 10.87
CA ASN A 179 -12.91 -23.68 10.24
C ASN A 179 -13.63 -24.65 11.18
N PRO A 180 -14.87 -25.09 10.89
CA PRO A 180 -15.45 -26.17 11.64
C PRO A 180 -14.54 -27.38 11.43
N VAL A 181 -14.19 -28.07 12.51
CA VAL A 181 -13.81 -29.49 12.39
C VAL A 181 -14.96 -30.12 11.59
N PRO A 182 -14.73 -30.74 10.43
CA PRO A 182 -15.79 -31.45 9.74
C PRO A 182 -16.44 -32.36 10.78
N GLU A 183 -17.73 -32.18 11.06
CA GLU A 183 -18.42 -33.18 11.88
C GLU A 183 -18.14 -34.53 11.23
N PRO A 184 -17.73 -35.56 12.01
CA PRO A 184 -17.53 -36.89 11.47
C PRO A 184 -18.76 -37.20 10.63
N TYR A 185 -18.53 -37.47 9.34
CA TYR A 185 -19.63 -37.82 8.43
C TYR A 185 -20.45 -38.90 9.15
N PRO A 186 -21.76 -38.70 9.38
CA PRO A 186 -22.56 -39.69 10.09
C PRO A 186 -22.32 -41.02 9.40
N ALA A 187 -21.94 -42.03 10.18
CA ALA A 187 -21.71 -43.37 9.66
C ALA A 187 -22.87 -43.72 8.73
N ASN A 188 -22.51 -44.09 7.49
CA ASN A 188 -23.38 -44.29 6.35
C ASN A 188 -24.81 -44.68 6.79
N PRO A 189 -25.86 -43.89 6.50
CA PRO A 189 -27.22 -44.37 6.75
C PRO A 189 -27.34 -45.70 5.99
N GLU A 190 -27.70 -46.77 6.69
CA GLU A 190 -27.90 -48.08 6.06
C GLU A 190 -28.76 -47.86 4.82
N LEU A 191 -28.14 -48.03 3.65
CA LEU A 191 -28.85 -47.90 2.38
C LEU A 191 -29.93 -48.99 2.42
N PRO A 192 -31.21 -48.64 2.22
CA PRO A 192 -32.25 -49.67 2.13
C PRO A 192 -31.85 -50.65 1.04
N ALA A 193 -32.01 -51.95 1.33
CA ALA A 193 -31.59 -53.02 0.44
C ALA A 193 -32.14 -52.77 -0.98
N LEU A 194 -31.24 -52.46 -1.91
CA LEU A 194 -31.59 -52.29 -3.31
C LEU A 194 -32.00 -53.66 -3.84
N SER A 195 -33.26 -53.75 -4.28
CA SER A 195 -33.95 -54.89 -4.87
C SER A 195 -34.22 -56.08 -3.93
N SER A 196 -35.52 -56.36 -3.72
CA SER A 196 -35.96 -57.68 -3.28
C SER A 196 -36.02 -58.61 -4.50
N PRO A 197 -35.81 -59.93 -4.35
CA PRO A 197 -35.80 -60.89 -5.48
C PRO A 197 -37.11 -60.93 -6.29
N HIS A 198 -38.19 -60.31 -5.81
CA HIS A 198 -39.49 -60.29 -6.46
C HIS A 198 -39.56 -59.42 -7.73
N ASP A 199 -38.63 -58.47 -7.92
CA ASP A 199 -38.62 -57.59 -9.11
C ASP A 199 -37.96 -58.25 -10.34
N ALA A 200 -37.35 -59.43 -10.18
CA ALA A 200 -36.65 -60.14 -11.26
C ALA A 200 -37.56 -61.01 -12.15
N THR A 201 -38.82 -61.25 -11.76
CA THR A 201 -39.73 -62.15 -12.51
C THR A 201 -40.55 -61.46 -13.60
N ALA A 202 -40.33 -60.17 -13.87
CA ALA A 202 -41.07 -59.42 -14.89
C ALA A 202 -40.45 -59.47 -16.29
N ILE A 203 -39.37 -60.24 -16.49
CA ILE A 203 -38.67 -60.35 -17.78
C ILE A 203 -38.43 -61.83 -18.11
N GLU A 204 -39.48 -62.53 -18.53
CA GLU A 204 -39.36 -63.74 -19.35
C GLU A 204 -40.24 -63.59 -20.62
N PRO A 205 -39.79 -64.13 -21.77
CA PRO A 205 -40.13 -63.66 -23.12
C PRO A 205 -41.52 -64.04 -23.63
#